data_AF-A0A6L9ISH1-F1
#
_entry.id   AF-A0A6L9ISH1-F1
#
_cell.length_a   1.000
_cell.length_b   1.000
_cell.length_c   1.000
_cell.angle_alpha   90.00
_cell.angle_beta   90.00
_cell.angle_gamma   90.00
#
_symmetry.space_group_name_H-M   'P 1'
#
loop_
_entity.id
_entity.type
_entity.pdbx_description
1 polymer ?
#
loop_
_entity_poly.entity_id
_entity_poly.type
_entity_poly.pdbx_seq_one_letter_code
_entity_poly.pdbx_strand_id
1 'polypeptide(L)'
;ERRADEPVIGPEQISPLGGCLQIVRTVVISVPLFLLLGVGLVIGGRAAGVLPAPDSAPSGTTTGTLDDCPATAADWWARQQGPFNAVSAALVPVNSLPPAAEPPDDRARRAREAAGNLPADCLPTLQPTLVSGLDAGVRAFEAISTNDQAGYTQARDAAITDLGGVLVGLWALDVFTGPEAPSQAAIPRGGGDGCNAPDWWNSVSGAFDRFETRIAAVNIADAAAAGQAIIELENDRSTVANFPNPACASVLRDQMLAYMDSYLSVIDEAAAGNLSGVPADAQRIRVTVAAWAAWLNLPA
;
A
#
# COMPACT_ATOMS: atom_id res chain seq x y z
N GLU A 1 67.71 21.66 26.25
CA GLU A 1 66.37 22.06 25.81
C GLU A 1 65.40 20.89 26.03
N ARG A 2 64.30 21.11 26.76
CA ARG A 2 63.31 20.09 27.12
C ARG A 2 62.22 20.06 26.03
N ARG A 3 62.00 18.93 25.36
CA ARG A 3 60.78 18.66 24.58
C ARG A 3 59.79 17.96 25.50
N ALA A 4 58.57 18.48 25.54
CA ALA A 4 57.44 17.96 26.30
C ALA A 4 56.85 16.74 25.59
N ASP A 5 56.58 15.69 26.38
CA ASP A 5 55.78 14.54 25.99
C ASP A 5 54.30 14.94 25.88
N GLU A 6 53.71 14.75 24.70
CA GLU A 6 52.25 14.79 24.53
C GLU A 6 51.65 13.40 24.88
N PRO A 7 50.58 13.33 25.68
CA PRO A 7 49.90 12.08 25.95
C PRO A 7 49.04 11.68 24.73
N VAL A 8 49.36 10.52 24.16
CA VAL A 8 48.53 9.85 23.15
C VAL A 8 47.27 9.31 23.84
N ILE A 9 46.13 9.96 23.62
CA ILE A 9 44.82 9.48 24.06
C ILE A 9 44.37 8.41 23.05
N GLY A 10 44.45 7.14 23.45
CA GLY A 10 43.93 6.02 22.67
C GLY A 10 42.40 5.98 22.66
N PRO A 11 41.77 5.40 21.62
CA PRO A 11 40.31 5.25 21.55
C PRO A 11 39.84 4.33 22.67
N GLU A 12 39.08 4.88 23.62
CA GLU A 12 38.33 4.09 24.61
C GLU A 12 37.39 3.13 23.87
N GLN A 13 37.69 1.83 23.95
CA GLN A 13 36.79 0.78 23.51
C GLN A 13 35.57 0.76 24.43
N ILE A 14 34.48 1.39 24.00
CA ILE A 14 33.17 1.23 24.62
C ILE A 14 32.73 -0.22 24.37
N SER A 15 32.75 -1.03 25.41
CA SER A 15 32.36 -2.44 25.34
C SER A 15 30.90 -2.54 24.83
N PRO A 16 30.60 -3.32 23.77
CA PRO A 16 29.28 -3.38 23.14
C PRO A 16 28.17 -3.85 24.09
N LEU A 17 28.53 -4.59 25.14
CA LEU A 17 27.63 -5.00 26.22
C LEU A 17 27.17 -3.83 27.12
N GLY A 18 27.98 -2.77 27.26
CA GLY A 18 27.63 -1.59 28.04
C GLY A 18 26.58 -0.71 27.34
N GLY A 19 26.66 -0.60 26.01
CA GLY A 19 25.73 0.18 25.20
C GLY A 19 24.31 -0.40 25.17
N CYS A 20 24.18 -1.72 24.97
CA CYS A 20 22.87 -2.39 24.96
C CYS A 20 22.11 -2.24 26.28
N LEU A 21 22.80 -2.36 27.42
CA LEU A 21 22.15 -2.24 28.73
C LEU A 21 21.63 -0.81 28.98
N GLN A 22 22.33 0.20 28.44
CA GLN A 22 21.95 1.61 28.58
C GLN A 22 20.74 1.97 27.70
N ILE A 23 20.63 1.37 26.51
CA ILE A 23 19.47 1.53 25.62
C ILE A 23 18.24 0.84 26.21
N VAL A 24 18.37 -0.41 26.68
CA VAL A 24 17.25 -1.14 27.31
C VAL A 24 16.73 -0.39 28.53
N ARG A 25 17.62 0.13 29.39
CA ARG A 25 17.22 0.93 30.55
C ARG A 25 16.50 2.21 30.17
N THR A 26 16.96 2.90 29.11
CA THR A 26 16.31 4.11 28.62
C THR A 26 14.91 3.80 28.10
N VAL A 27 14.76 2.80 27.22
CA VAL A 27 13.48 2.41 26.62
C VAL A 27 12.46 1.93 27.65
N VAL A 28 12.88 1.10 28.62
CA VAL A 28 11.99 0.57 29.67
C VAL A 28 11.43 1.69 30.57
N ILE A 29 12.15 2.79 30.75
CA ILE A 29 11.70 3.92 31.59
C ILE A 29 10.96 4.98 30.74
N SER A 30 11.48 5.31 29.55
CA SER A 30 10.96 6.41 28.75
C SER A 30 9.63 6.08 28.09
N VAL A 31 9.44 4.86 27.58
CA VAL A 31 8.20 4.46 26.89
C VAL A 31 6.97 4.50 27.81
N PRO A 32 6.98 3.88 29.01
CA PRO A 32 5.82 3.96 29.90
C PRO A 32 5.60 5.38 30.44
N LEU A 33 6.67 6.17 30.64
CA LEU A 33 6.53 7.58 31.04
C LEU A 33 5.84 8.41 29.95
N PHE A 34 6.20 8.19 28.68
CA PHE A 34 5.60 8.89 27.54
C PHE A 34 4.14 8.47 27.33
N LEU A 35 3.83 7.18 27.51
CA LEU A 35 2.44 6.69 27.46
C LEU A 35 1.60 7.25 28.60
N LEU A 36 2.12 7.29 29.83
CA LEU A 36 1.42 7.87 30.98
C LEU A 36 1.18 9.38 30.81
N LEU A 37 2.17 10.12 30.33
CA LEU A 37 2.03 11.56 30.07
C LEU A 37 1.11 11.82 28.88
N GLY A 38 1.24 11.09 27.77
CA GLY A 38 0.40 11.27 26.58
C GLY A 38 -1.07 10.93 26.82
N VAL A 39 -1.35 9.75 27.40
CA VAL A 39 -2.71 9.33 27.75
C VAL A 39 -3.29 10.22 28.85
N GLY A 40 -2.49 10.57 29.86
CA GLY A 40 -2.90 11.47 30.94
C GLY A 40 -3.27 12.87 30.44
N LEU A 41 -2.51 13.42 29.49
CA LEU A 41 -2.78 14.73 28.90
C LEU A 41 -4.04 14.72 28.02
N VAL A 42 -4.29 13.63 27.28
CA VAL A 42 -5.50 13.46 26.46
C VAL A 42 -6.74 13.30 27.34
N ILE A 43 -6.68 12.45 28.38
CA ILE A 43 -7.81 12.23 29.29
C ILE A 43 -8.07 13.49 30.12
N GLY A 44 -7.03 14.10 30.69
CA GLY A 44 -7.12 15.33 31.47
C GLY A 44 -7.60 16.52 30.63
N GLY A 45 -7.09 16.68 29.42
CA GLY A 45 -7.52 17.73 28.49
C GLY A 45 -8.99 17.57 28.05
N ARG A 46 -9.50 16.34 27.94
CA ARG A 46 -10.93 16.07 27.68
C ARG A 46 -11.81 16.33 28.90
N ALA A 47 -11.38 15.92 30.08
CA ALA A 47 -12.13 16.19 31.32
C ALA A 47 -12.20 17.70 31.63
N ALA A 48 -11.16 18.45 31.28
CA ALA A 48 -11.10 19.91 31.41
C ALA A 48 -11.81 20.68 30.28
N GLY A 49 -12.35 19.98 29.26
CA GLY A 49 -13.03 20.60 28.12
C GLY A 49 -12.12 21.40 27.17
N VAL A 50 -10.79 21.21 27.28
CA VAL A 50 -9.78 21.91 26.46
C VAL A 50 -9.53 21.18 25.13
N LEU A 51 -9.70 19.86 25.11
CA LEU A 51 -9.63 19.04 23.89
C LEU A 51 -11.04 18.69 23.41
N PRO A 52 -11.35 18.89 22.11
CA PRO A 52 -12.60 18.42 21.55
C PRO A 52 -12.71 16.90 21.73
N ALA A 53 -13.93 16.42 21.97
CA ALA A 53 -14.23 15.00 21.81
C ALA A 53 -13.74 14.58 20.42
N PRO A 54 -13.25 13.34 20.23
CA PRO A 54 -12.99 12.88 18.87
C PRO A 54 -14.34 13.02 18.18
N ASP A 55 -14.40 13.82 17.11
CA ASP A 55 -15.61 13.97 16.34
C ASP A 55 -16.06 12.56 16.01
N SER A 56 -17.13 12.12 16.67
CA SER A 56 -17.92 11.01 16.18
C SER A 56 -18.17 11.40 14.75
N ALA A 57 -17.54 10.69 13.81
CA ALA A 57 -17.73 10.88 12.38
C ALA A 57 -19.20 11.19 12.19
N PRO A 58 -19.57 12.27 11.47
CA PRO A 58 -20.95 12.69 11.42
C PRO A 58 -21.78 11.47 11.05
N SER A 59 -22.57 10.99 12.03
CA SER A 59 -23.70 10.08 11.79
C SER A 59 -24.78 10.90 11.08
N GLY A 60 -24.40 11.55 9.99
CA GLY A 60 -25.28 12.06 8.98
C GLY A 60 -25.81 10.83 8.27
N THR A 61 -26.77 10.16 8.89
CA THR A 61 -27.81 9.46 8.18
C THR A 61 -28.50 10.52 7.33
N THR A 62 -27.89 10.81 6.20
CA THR A 62 -28.53 11.59 5.15
C THR A 62 -29.46 10.56 4.52
N THR A 63 -30.69 10.50 5.02
CA THR A 63 -31.84 9.91 4.35
C THR A 63 -32.17 10.75 3.11
N GLY A 64 -31.17 10.98 2.25
CA GLY A 64 -31.43 11.14 0.83
C GLY A 64 -31.81 9.74 0.35
N THR A 65 -32.92 9.63 -0.35
CA THR A 65 -33.28 8.42 -1.10
C THR A 65 -32.05 8.00 -1.90
N LEU A 66 -31.40 6.91 -1.49
CA LEU A 66 -30.22 6.33 -2.14
C LEU A 66 -30.58 5.63 -3.47
N ASP A 67 -31.78 5.93 -3.99
CA ASP A 67 -32.41 5.29 -5.15
C ASP A 67 -32.05 5.98 -6.47
N ASP A 68 -31.49 7.19 -6.45
CA ASP A 68 -31.13 7.89 -7.67
C ASP A 68 -29.71 7.55 -8.11
N CYS A 69 -29.60 7.11 -9.36
CA CYS A 69 -28.32 6.98 -10.02
C CYS A 69 -27.54 8.30 -9.97
N PRO A 70 -26.24 8.27 -9.63
CA PRO A 70 -25.41 9.46 -9.74
C PRO A 70 -25.50 10.02 -11.17
N ALA A 71 -25.58 11.34 -11.28
CA ALA A 71 -25.78 12.02 -12.57
C ALA A 71 -24.64 11.77 -13.56
N THR A 72 -23.44 11.48 -13.06
CA THR A 72 -22.25 11.19 -13.87
C THR A 72 -21.42 10.06 -13.27
N ALA A 73 -20.55 9.45 -14.08
CA ALA A 73 -19.57 8.48 -13.61
C ALA A 73 -18.55 9.09 -12.63
N ALA A 74 -18.26 10.39 -12.76
CA ALA A 74 -17.40 11.12 -11.82
C ALA A 74 -18.07 11.26 -10.44
N ASP A 75 -19.36 11.56 -10.38
CA ASP A 75 -20.12 11.62 -9.12
C ASP A 75 -20.20 10.26 -8.44
N TRP A 76 -20.36 9.19 -9.25
CA TRP A 76 -20.28 7.82 -8.74
C TRP A 76 -18.91 7.53 -8.13
N TRP A 77 -17.84 7.83 -8.87
CA TRP A 77 -16.47 7.59 -8.43
C TRP A 77 -16.13 8.35 -7.14
N ALA A 78 -16.53 9.62 -7.03
CA ALA A 78 -16.32 10.42 -5.82
C ALA A 78 -16.91 9.77 -4.56
N ARG A 79 -18.02 9.02 -4.69
CA ARG A 79 -18.63 8.28 -3.58
C ARG A 79 -17.91 6.95 -3.29
N GLN A 80 -17.37 6.31 -4.33
CA GLN A 80 -16.75 4.98 -4.23
C GLN A 80 -15.24 4.99 -3.97
N GLN A 81 -14.57 6.14 -4.17
CA GLN A 81 -13.14 6.27 -4.00
C GLN A 81 -12.68 5.95 -2.56
N GLY A 82 -13.47 6.32 -1.55
CA GLY A 82 -13.19 5.99 -0.14
C GLY A 82 -13.15 4.47 0.10
N PRO A 83 -14.25 3.73 -0.16
CA PRO A 83 -14.29 2.27 -0.11
C PRO A 83 -13.18 1.59 -0.92
N PHE A 84 -12.95 2.04 -2.16
CA PHE A 84 -11.90 1.53 -3.04
C PHE A 84 -10.51 1.69 -2.41
N ASN A 85 -10.18 2.89 -1.93
CA ASN A 85 -8.89 3.19 -1.31
C ASN A 85 -8.69 2.40 -0.02
N ALA A 86 -9.76 2.25 0.78
CA ALA A 86 -9.70 1.53 2.05
C ALA A 86 -9.35 0.05 1.86
N VAL A 87 -9.96 -0.63 0.88
CA VAL A 87 -9.67 -2.05 0.60
C VAL A 87 -8.33 -2.20 -0.09
N SER A 88 -8.07 -1.43 -1.16
CA SER A 88 -6.80 -1.54 -1.89
C SER A 88 -5.58 -1.30 -1.00
N ALA A 89 -5.61 -0.32 -0.10
CA ALA A 89 -4.53 -0.08 0.87
C ALA A 89 -4.38 -1.20 1.91
N ALA A 90 -5.47 -1.92 2.23
CA ALA A 90 -5.46 -2.95 3.25
C ALA A 90 -4.95 -4.31 2.76
N LEU A 91 -4.83 -4.55 1.44
CA LEU A 91 -4.38 -5.81 0.83
C LEU A 91 -2.89 -6.17 1.08
N VAL A 92 -2.26 -5.59 2.09
CA VAL A 92 -0.82 -5.73 2.37
C VAL A 92 -0.46 -7.22 2.61
N PRO A 93 0.73 -7.70 2.16
CA PRO A 93 1.07 -9.12 2.24
C PRO A 93 1.22 -9.58 3.68
N VAL A 94 0.70 -10.79 3.91
CA VAL A 94 0.56 -11.46 5.21
C VAL A 94 1.83 -11.47 6.06
N ASN A 95 2.98 -11.60 5.41
CA ASN A 95 4.26 -11.78 6.11
C ASN A 95 4.87 -10.47 6.62
N SER A 96 4.22 -9.33 6.40
CA SER A 96 4.82 -7.99 6.55
C SER A 96 4.20 -7.14 7.68
N LEU A 97 3.14 -7.59 8.36
CA LEU A 97 2.40 -6.74 9.31
C LEU A 97 2.23 -7.37 10.70
N PRO A 98 2.34 -6.57 11.78
CA PRO A 98 1.84 -6.96 13.09
C PRO A 98 0.30 -7.03 13.07
N PRO A 99 -0.32 -7.66 14.08
CA PRO A 99 -1.77 -7.58 14.25
C PRO A 99 -2.23 -6.11 14.33
N ALA A 100 -3.10 -5.71 13.40
CA ALA A 100 -3.66 -4.36 13.34
C ALA A 100 -4.64 -4.10 14.52
N ALA A 101 -4.79 -2.83 14.90
CA ALA A 101 -5.70 -2.39 15.98
C ALA A 101 -7.20 -2.53 15.63
N GLU A 102 -7.52 -2.61 14.33
CA GLU A 102 -8.84 -2.98 13.81
C GLU A 102 -8.64 -4.13 12.81
N PRO A 103 -9.43 -5.22 12.86
CA PRO A 103 -9.33 -6.29 11.90
C PRO A 103 -9.55 -5.73 10.48
N PRO A 104 -8.63 -5.95 9.53
CA PRO A 104 -8.78 -5.50 8.15
C PRO A 104 -10.10 -5.94 7.49
N ASP A 105 -10.67 -7.05 7.97
CA ASP A 105 -11.95 -7.61 7.56
C ASP A 105 -13.15 -6.67 7.80
N ASP A 106 -13.29 -6.07 8.98
CA ASP A 106 -14.44 -5.21 9.30
C ASP A 106 -14.48 -3.96 8.41
N ARG A 107 -13.31 -3.41 8.09
CA ARG A 107 -13.18 -2.27 7.16
C ARG A 107 -13.60 -2.66 5.75
N ALA A 108 -13.15 -3.81 5.28
CA ALA A 108 -13.47 -4.31 3.94
C ALA A 108 -14.97 -4.62 3.80
N ARG A 109 -15.59 -5.24 4.81
CA ARG A 109 -17.03 -5.50 4.84
C ARG A 109 -17.85 -4.20 4.77
N ARG A 110 -17.50 -3.18 5.57
CA ARG A 110 -18.19 -1.87 5.51
C ARG A 110 -18.02 -1.17 4.16
N ALA A 111 -16.82 -1.22 3.58
CA ALA A 111 -16.56 -0.69 2.24
C ALA A 111 -17.42 -1.39 1.18
N ARG A 112 -17.51 -2.72 1.25
CA ARG A 112 -18.36 -3.55 0.40
C ARG A 112 -19.85 -3.19 0.57
N GLU A 113 -20.36 -3.12 1.79
CA GLU A 113 -21.75 -2.73 2.07
C GLU A 113 -22.07 -1.36 1.49
N ALA A 114 -21.17 -0.38 1.67
CA ALA A 114 -21.34 0.96 1.10
C ALA A 114 -21.39 0.95 -0.44
N ALA A 115 -20.58 0.11 -1.10
CA ALA A 115 -20.57 -0.02 -2.56
C ALA A 115 -21.80 -0.78 -3.09
N GLY A 116 -22.28 -1.79 -2.36
CA GLY A 116 -23.42 -2.62 -2.73
C GLY A 116 -24.78 -1.91 -2.64
N ASN A 117 -24.87 -0.82 -1.88
CA ASN A 117 -26.13 -0.07 -1.69
C ASN A 117 -26.48 0.87 -2.84
N LEU A 118 -25.64 1.02 -3.87
CA LEU A 118 -25.98 1.79 -5.07
C LEU A 118 -26.72 0.93 -6.09
N PRO A 119 -27.74 1.47 -6.81
CA PRO A 119 -28.42 0.71 -7.86
C PRO A 119 -27.44 0.23 -8.94
N ALA A 120 -27.49 -1.06 -9.27
CA ALA A 120 -26.59 -1.68 -10.25
C ALA A 120 -26.75 -1.10 -11.68
N ASP A 121 -27.92 -0.53 -11.97
CA ASP A 121 -28.29 -0.03 -13.30
C ASP A 121 -27.55 1.26 -13.70
N CYS A 122 -26.93 1.97 -12.75
CA CYS A 122 -26.33 3.27 -13.01
C CYS A 122 -25.01 3.18 -13.79
N LEU A 123 -24.21 2.14 -13.53
CA LEU A 123 -22.98 1.83 -14.23
C LEU A 123 -22.84 0.30 -14.30
N PRO A 124 -23.53 -0.34 -15.26
CA PRO A 124 -23.81 -1.79 -15.26
C PRO A 124 -22.55 -2.67 -15.35
N THR A 125 -21.39 -2.09 -15.66
CA THR A 125 -20.10 -2.80 -15.65
C THR A 125 -19.25 -2.41 -14.44
N LEU A 126 -19.15 -1.12 -14.10
CA LEU A 126 -18.26 -0.65 -13.04
C LEU A 126 -18.71 -1.06 -11.63
N GLN A 127 -20.01 -0.99 -11.35
CA GLN A 127 -20.55 -1.38 -10.05
C GLN A 127 -20.29 -2.86 -9.74
N PRO A 128 -20.65 -3.83 -10.62
CA PRO A 128 -20.40 -5.22 -10.31
C PRO A 128 -18.90 -5.56 -10.24
N THR A 129 -18.06 -4.91 -11.06
CA THR A 129 -16.61 -5.08 -10.98
C THR A 129 -16.04 -4.55 -9.65
N LEU A 130 -16.51 -3.39 -9.17
CA LEU A 130 -16.12 -2.87 -7.86
C LEU A 130 -16.54 -3.83 -6.74
N VAL A 131 -17.80 -4.27 -6.74
CA VAL A 131 -18.30 -5.20 -5.72
C VAL A 131 -17.52 -6.51 -5.74
N SER A 132 -17.22 -7.07 -6.92
CA SER A 132 -16.40 -8.28 -7.07
C SER A 132 -14.99 -8.10 -6.47
N GLY A 133 -14.34 -6.96 -6.74
CA GLY A 133 -13.02 -6.65 -6.18
C GLY A 133 -13.05 -6.46 -4.66
N LEU A 134 -14.10 -5.84 -4.12
CA LEU A 134 -14.28 -5.70 -2.67
C LEU A 134 -14.58 -7.06 -2.00
N ASP A 135 -15.41 -7.91 -2.60
CA ASP A 135 -15.70 -9.27 -2.13
C ASP A 135 -14.44 -10.17 -2.18
N ALA A 136 -13.60 -10.02 -3.22
CA ALA A 136 -12.29 -10.68 -3.28
C ALA A 136 -11.34 -10.18 -2.18
N GLY A 137 -11.35 -8.89 -1.87
CA GLY A 137 -10.58 -8.32 -0.76
C GLY A 137 -11.03 -8.89 0.60
N VAL A 138 -12.34 -8.97 0.85
CA VAL A 138 -12.89 -9.62 2.05
C VAL A 138 -12.42 -11.08 2.13
N ARG A 139 -12.50 -11.85 1.04
CA ARG A 139 -12.01 -13.24 1.02
C ARG A 139 -10.51 -13.35 1.32
N ALA A 140 -9.70 -12.40 0.87
CA ALA A 140 -8.28 -12.37 1.23
C ALA A 140 -8.10 -12.22 2.76
N PHE A 141 -8.87 -11.33 3.40
CA PHE A 141 -8.85 -11.16 4.85
C PHE A 141 -9.43 -12.36 5.63
N GLU A 142 -10.37 -13.10 5.05
CA GLU A 142 -10.86 -14.34 5.65
C GLU A 142 -9.81 -15.46 5.55
N ALA A 143 -9.13 -15.59 4.41
CA ALA A 143 -8.08 -16.57 4.20
C ALA A 143 -6.88 -16.34 5.14
N ILE A 144 -6.43 -15.10 5.31
CA ILE A 144 -5.35 -14.78 6.27
C ILE A 144 -5.76 -15.11 7.72
N SER A 145 -7.02 -14.85 8.10
CA SER A 145 -7.53 -15.15 9.45
C SER A 145 -7.53 -16.64 9.79
N THR A 146 -7.56 -17.49 8.77
CA THR A 146 -7.54 -18.96 8.87
C THR A 146 -6.17 -19.56 8.50
N ASN A 147 -5.15 -18.73 8.31
CA ASN A 147 -3.79 -19.11 7.90
C ASN A 147 -3.74 -19.85 6.54
N ASP A 148 -4.69 -19.57 5.64
CA ASP A 148 -4.69 -20.07 4.26
C ASP A 148 -3.94 -19.10 3.33
N GLN A 149 -2.62 -19.31 3.21
CA GLN A 149 -1.76 -18.46 2.36
C GLN A 149 -2.09 -18.57 0.86
N ALA A 150 -2.51 -19.75 0.41
CA ALA A 150 -2.86 -19.98 -0.99
C ALA A 150 -4.17 -19.25 -1.33
N GLY A 151 -5.18 -19.40 -0.48
CA GLY A 151 -6.45 -18.68 -0.60
C GLY A 151 -6.28 -17.17 -0.51
N TYR A 152 -5.40 -16.68 0.38
CA TYR A 152 -5.07 -15.26 0.46
C TYR A 152 -4.49 -14.74 -0.86
N THR A 153 -3.48 -15.43 -1.40
CA THR A 153 -2.82 -15.02 -2.65
C THR A 153 -3.81 -14.96 -3.80
N GLN A 154 -4.61 -16.02 -3.97
CA GLN A 154 -5.64 -16.08 -5.01
C GLN A 154 -6.68 -14.96 -4.88
N ALA A 155 -7.19 -14.72 -3.67
CA ALA A 155 -8.21 -13.71 -3.43
C ALA A 155 -7.65 -12.29 -3.57
N ARG A 156 -6.42 -12.04 -3.13
CA ARG A 156 -5.71 -10.77 -3.32
C ARG A 156 -5.52 -10.47 -4.81
N ASP A 157 -5.05 -11.44 -5.60
CA ASP A 157 -4.79 -11.23 -7.02
C ASP A 157 -6.09 -10.99 -7.81
N ALA A 158 -7.17 -11.67 -7.42
CA ALA A 158 -8.51 -11.38 -7.92
C ALA A 158 -8.96 -9.96 -7.55
N ALA A 159 -8.75 -9.53 -6.31
CA ALA A 159 -9.08 -8.17 -5.87
C ALA A 159 -8.29 -7.11 -6.66
N ILE A 160 -6.98 -7.31 -6.85
CA ILE A 160 -6.13 -6.40 -7.63
C ILE A 160 -6.62 -6.30 -9.07
N THR A 161 -6.96 -7.43 -9.69
CA THR A 161 -7.45 -7.49 -11.06
C THR A 161 -8.78 -6.76 -11.22
N ASP A 162 -9.76 -7.05 -10.35
CA ASP A 162 -11.09 -6.45 -10.42
C ASP A 162 -11.04 -4.95 -10.11
N LEU A 163 -10.33 -4.55 -9.04
CA LEU A 163 -10.15 -3.14 -8.69
C LEU A 163 -9.39 -2.38 -9.80
N GLY A 164 -8.40 -3.02 -10.45
CA GLY A 164 -7.74 -2.46 -11.63
C GLY A 164 -8.71 -2.27 -12.79
N GLY A 165 -9.63 -3.23 -12.99
CA GLY A 165 -10.71 -3.15 -13.97
C GLY A 165 -11.67 -1.96 -13.73
N VAL A 166 -11.94 -1.61 -12.47
CA VAL A 166 -12.69 -0.38 -12.13
C VAL A 166 -11.98 0.86 -12.66
N LEU A 167 -10.67 1.00 -12.39
CA LEU A 167 -9.89 2.14 -12.88
C LEU A 167 -9.87 2.21 -14.41
N VAL A 168 -9.66 1.08 -15.09
CA VAL A 168 -9.69 1.00 -16.56
C VAL A 168 -11.03 1.47 -17.12
N GLY A 169 -12.15 1.02 -16.53
CA GLY A 169 -13.48 1.44 -16.97
C GLY A 169 -13.75 2.91 -16.69
N LEU A 170 -13.26 3.46 -15.58
CA LEU A 170 -13.34 4.89 -15.26
C LEU A 170 -12.54 5.74 -16.26
N TRP A 171 -11.33 5.31 -16.64
CA TRP A 171 -10.53 5.99 -17.65
C TRP A 171 -11.17 5.94 -19.03
N ALA A 172 -11.85 4.85 -19.39
CA ALA A 172 -12.61 4.76 -20.63
C ALA A 172 -13.82 5.71 -20.68
N LEU A 173 -14.27 6.22 -19.52
CA LEU A 173 -15.32 7.22 -19.37
C LEU A 173 -14.75 8.63 -19.10
N ASP A 174 -13.45 8.84 -19.31
CA ASP A 174 -12.72 10.09 -19.04
C ASP A 174 -12.86 10.61 -17.59
N VAL A 175 -13.10 9.70 -16.62
CA VAL A 175 -13.15 10.06 -15.21
C VAL A 175 -11.74 10.24 -14.65
N PHE A 176 -11.51 11.36 -13.97
CA PHE A 176 -10.26 11.61 -13.26
C PHE A 176 -10.17 10.72 -12.01
N THR A 177 -9.21 9.80 -12.00
CA THR A 177 -8.92 8.96 -10.83
C THR A 177 -7.68 9.41 -10.06
N GLY A 178 -6.81 10.21 -10.67
CA GLY A 178 -5.54 10.67 -10.13
C GLY A 178 -4.65 11.34 -11.19
N PRO A 179 -3.55 12.02 -10.78
CA PRO A 179 -2.60 12.65 -11.70
C PRO A 179 -1.90 11.64 -12.63
N GLU A 180 -1.83 10.37 -12.23
CA GLU A 180 -1.28 9.26 -12.99
C GLU A 180 -2.29 8.61 -13.96
N ALA A 181 -3.50 9.14 -14.13
CA ALA A 181 -4.47 8.60 -15.07
C ALA A 181 -4.03 8.81 -16.54
N PRO A 182 -4.36 7.90 -17.48
CA PRO A 182 -3.94 8.00 -18.87
C PRO A 182 -4.34 9.30 -19.57
N SER A 183 -5.51 9.85 -19.22
CA SER A 183 -5.98 11.13 -19.76
C SER A 183 -5.07 12.30 -19.40
N GLN A 184 -4.42 12.28 -18.23
CA GLN A 184 -3.47 13.32 -17.80
C GLN A 184 -2.14 13.19 -18.52
N ALA A 185 -1.74 11.96 -18.86
CA ALA A 185 -0.53 11.69 -19.63
C ALA A 185 -0.74 11.78 -21.16
N ALA A 186 -1.97 12.02 -21.62
CA ALA A 186 -2.38 11.97 -23.02
C ALA A 186 -2.01 10.63 -23.71
N ILE A 187 -2.08 9.52 -22.98
CA ILE A 187 -1.77 8.17 -23.49
C ILE A 187 -3.09 7.46 -23.83
N PRO A 188 -3.39 7.24 -25.12
CA PRO A 188 -4.62 6.54 -25.51
C PRO A 188 -4.54 5.05 -25.11
N ARG A 189 -5.70 4.39 -25.11
CA ARG A 189 -5.78 2.95 -24.85
C ARG A 189 -4.93 2.18 -25.86
N GLY A 190 -4.14 1.22 -25.38
CA GLY A 190 -3.14 0.49 -26.17
C GLY A 190 -1.87 1.28 -26.46
N GLY A 191 -1.71 2.49 -25.91
CA GLY A 191 -0.49 3.30 -26.01
C GLY A 191 -0.34 4.13 -27.28
N GLY A 192 -1.17 3.89 -28.30
CA GLY A 192 -1.19 4.66 -29.56
C GLY A 192 -0.16 4.20 -30.59
N ASP A 193 -0.12 4.90 -31.73
CA ASP A 193 0.76 4.54 -32.85
C ASP A 193 2.24 4.65 -32.47
N GLY A 194 3.01 3.60 -32.77
CA GLY A 194 4.45 3.54 -32.47
C GLY A 194 4.78 3.23 -31.01
N CYS A 195 3.78 2.98 -30.17
CA CYS A 195 4.00 2.50 -28.82
C CYS A 195 4.39 1.01 -28.84
N ASN A 196 5.67 0.71 -28.60
CA ASN A 196 6.15 -0.65 -28.45
C ASN A 196 6.13 -1.12 -26.98
N ALA A 197 5.00 -0.90 -26.28
CA ALA A 197 4.85 -1.32 -24.88
C ALA A 197 4.93 -2.85 -24.69
N PRO A 198 4.40 -3.71 -25.60
CA PRO A 198 4.52 -5.17 -25.45
C PRO A 198 5.96 -5.69 -25.43
N ASP A 199 6.84 -5.23 -26.33
CA ASP A 199 8.24 -5.67 -26.34
C ASP A 199 8.99 -5.18 -25.10
N TRP A 200 8.71 -3.95 -24.68
CA TRP A 200 9.23 -3.42 -23.42
C TRP A 200 8.77 -4.27 -22.23
N TRP A 201 7.47 -4.56 -22.13
CA TRP A 201 6.89 -5.37 -21.07
C TRP A 201 7.53 -6.76 -20.99
N ASN A 202 7.65 -7.45 -22.13
CA ASN A 202 8.31 -8.76 -22.21
C ASN A 202 9.76 -8.75 -21.71
N SER A 203 10.42 -7.59 -21.70
CA SER A 203 11.79 -7.43 -21.23
C SER A 203 11.88 -7.16 -19.73
N VAL A 204 10.86 -6.54 -19.13
CA VAL A 204 10.87 -6.12 -17.71
C VAL A 204 9.97 -6.95 -16.81
N SER A 205 8.91 -7.59 -17.34
CA SER A 205 7.91 -8.34 -16.57
C SER A 205 8.55 -9.45 -15.76
N GLY A 206 9.50 -10.19 -16.33
CA GLY A 206 10.19 -11.25 -15.60
C GLY A 206 10.98 -10.76 -14.38
N ALA A 207 11.47 -9.51 -14.35
CA ALA A 207 12.08 -8.93 -13.15
C ALA A 207 11.02 -8.52 -12.13
N PHE A 208 9.92 -7.95 -12.60
CA PHE A 208 8.78 -7.57 -11.77
C PHE A 208 8.11 -8.80 -11.11
N ASP A 209 7.87 -9.87 -11.85
CA ASP A 209 7.27 -11.12 -11.34
C ASP A 209 8.16 -11.79 -10.28
N ARG A 210 9.48 -11.77 -10.50
CA ARG A 210 10.45 -12.26 -9.50
C ARG A 210 10.41 -11.41 -8.24
N PHE A 211 10.34 -10.08 -8.38
CA PHE A 211 10.22 -9.18 -7.25
C PHE A 211 8.96 -9.50 -6.42
N GLU A 212 7.80 -9.67 -7.06
CA GLU A 212 6.56 -10.02 -6.38
C GLU A 212 6.61 -11.39 -5.69
N THR A 213 7.19 -12.38 -6.38
CA THR A 213 7.38 -13.73 -5.83
C THR A 213 8.30 -13.70 -4.61
N ARG A 214 9.38 -12.92 -4.65
CA ARG A 214 10.33 -12.79 -3.54
C ARG A 214 9.71 -12.09 -2.34
N ILE A 215 8.91 -11.03 -2.53
CA ILE A 215 8.19 -10.37 -1.43
C ILE A 215 7.36 -11.38 -0.63
N ALA A 216 6.62 -12.24 -1.33
CA ALA A 216 5.79 -13.26 -0.69
C ALA A 216 6.60 -14.27 0.15
N ALA A 217 7.89 -14.45 -0.15
CA ALA A 217 8.78 -15.36 0.53
C ALA A 217 9.61 -14.71 1.66
N VAL A 218 9.57 -13.38 1.82
CA VAL A 218 10.38 -12.69 2.85
C VAL A 218 9.91 -13.07 4.24
N ASN A 219 10.83 -13.59 5.05
CA ASN A 219 10.65 -13.78 6.48
C ASN A 219 11.31 -12.64 7.25
N ILE A 220 10.53 -11.60 7.58
CA ILE A 220 11.02 -10.41 8.31
C ILE A 220 11.51 -10.73 9.74
N ALA A 221 11.16 -11.88 10.31
CA ALA A 221 11.64 -12.29 11.63
C ALA A 221 13.09 -12.80 11.62
N ASP A 222 13.61 -13.18 10.44
CA ASP A 222 15.00 -13.58 10.25
C ASP A 222 15.76 -12.44 9.56
N ALA A 223 16.54 -11.68 10.34
CA ALA A 223 17.27 -10.51 9.86
C ALA A 223 18.28 -10.83 8.74
N ALA A 224 18.89 -12.03 8.76
CA ALA A 224 19.84 -12.43 7.72
C ALA A 224 19.11 -12.76 6.41
N ALA A 225 18.00 -13.49 6.50
CA ALA A 225 17.16 -13.78 5.34
C ALA A 225 16.53 -12.50 4.75
N ALA A 226 16.06 -11.59 5.60
CA ALA A 226 15.52 -10.30 5.20
C ALA A 226 16.57 -9.44 4.48
N GLY A 227 17.80 -9.35 5.02
CA GLY A 227 18.89 -8.62 4.38
C GLY A 227 19.26 -9.16 3.00
N GLN A 228 19.31 -10.49 2.84
CA GLN A 228 19.53 -11.11 1.53
C GLN A 228 18.39 -10.83 0.55
N ALA A 229 17.14 -10.89 1.02
CA ALA A 229 15.97 -10.60 0.20
C ALA A 229 15.96 -9.13 -0.29
N ILE A 230 16.34 -8.17 0.56
CA ILE A 230 16.45 -6.75 0.16
C ILE A 230 17.41 -6.59 -1.02
N ILE A 231 18.60 -7.18 -0.95
CA ILE A 231 19.59 -7.11 -2.04
C ILE A 231 19.02 -7.67 -3.35
N GLU A 232 18.28 -8.77 -3.28
CA GLU A 232 17.67 -9.39 -4.46
C GLU A 232 16.52 -8.56 -5.04
N LEU A 233 15.69 -7.99 -4.17
CA LEU A 233 14.60 -7.09 -4.53
C LEU A 233 15.13 -5.79 -5.16
N GLU A 234 16.21 -5.22 -4.63
CA GLU A 234 16.91 -4.07 -5.21
C GLU A 234 17.47 -4.38 -6.60
N ASN A 235 18.01 -5.58 -6.82
CA ASN A 235 18.50 -6.01 -8.13
C ASN A 235 17.37 -6.12 -9.16
N ASP A 236 16.23 -6.70 -8.79
CA ASP A 236 15.05 -6.79 -9.66
C ASP A 236 14.49 -5.37 -9.95
N ARG A 237 14.41 -4.50 -8.94
CA ARG A 237 14.03 -3.08 -9.09
C ARG A 237 14.98 -2.29 -9.99
N SER A 238 16.28 -2.48 -9.84
CA SER A 238 17.32 -1.87 -10.68
C SER A 238 17.20 -2.32 -12.14
N THR A 239 16.84 -3.59 -12.37
CA THR A 239 16.59 -4.12 -13.72
C THR A 239 15.43 -3.36 -14.39
N VAL A 240 14.32 -3.16 -13.69
CA VAL A 240 13.17 -2.39 -14.20
C VAL A 240 13.54 -0.92 -14.44
N ALA A 241 14.29 -0.31 -13.52
CA ALA A 241 14.65 1.11 -13.59
C ALA A 241 15.59 1.46 -14.75
N ASN A 242 16.55 0.57 -15.04
CA ASN A 242 17.57 0.81 -16.05
C ASN A 242 17.16 0.37 -17.46
N PHE A 243 16.04 -0.35 -17.60
CA PHE A 243 15.58 -0.79 -18.90
C PHE A 243 14.92 0.37 -19.67
N PRO A 244 15.39 0.72 -20.88
CA PRO A 244 14.79 1.79 -21.67
C PRO A 244 13.32 1.51 -21.98
N ASN A 245 12.44 2.47 -21.70
CA ASN A 245 11.01 2.35 -21.98
C ASN A 245 10.55 3.35 -23.05
N PRO A 246 9.53 3.01 -23.85
CA PRO A 246 8.86 3.98 -24.71
C PRO A 246 8.09 5.00 -23.86
N ALA A 247 7.85 6.20 -24.41
CA ALA A 247 7.14 7.27 -23.71
C ALA A 247 5.74 6.84 -23.24
N CYS A 248 5.01 6.05 -24.04
CA CYS A 248 3.70 5.52 -23.69
C CYS A 248 3.69 4.57 -22.46
N ALA A 249 4.85 4.04 -22.05
CA ALA A 249 4.98 3.14 -20.92
C ALA A 249 5.66 3.80 -19.71
N SER A 250 6.02 5.09 -19.79
CA SER A 250 6.76 5.76 -18.70
C SER A 250 5.97 5.80 -17.40
N VAL A 251 4.67 6.10 -17.47
CA VAL A 251 3.81 6.14 -16.28
C VAL A 251 3.71 4.75 -15.65
N LEU A 252 3.49 3.70 -16.44
CA LEU A 252 3.47 2.33 -15.92
C LEU A 252 4.79 1.95 -15.27
N ARG A 253 5.93 2.22 -15.92
CA ARG A 253 7.27 1.99 -15.32
C ARG A 253 7.41 2.73 -13.99
N ASP A 254 7.04 4.00 -13.94
CA ASP A 254 7.18 4.81 -12.73
C ASP A 254 6.28 4.28 -11.60
N GLN A 255 5.07 3.79 -11.91
CA GLN A 255 4.20 3.11 -10.94
C GLN A 255 4.77 1.76 -10.49
N MET A 256 5.39 0.98 -11.38
CA MET A 256 6.08 -0.26 -11.00
C MET A 256 7.23 0.03 -10.03
N LEU A 257 8.03 1.06 -10.31
CA LEU A 257 9.13 1.46 -9.42
C LEU A 257 8.61 1.99 -8.09
N ALA A 258 7.56 2.81 -8.10
CA ALA A 258 6.93 3.30 -6.87
C ALA A 258 6.38 2.16 -6.01
N TYR A 259 5.80 1.12 -6.63
CA TYR A 259 5.39 -0.10 -5.95
C TYR A 259 6.59 -0.81 -5.32
N MET A 260 7.65 -1.02 -6.09
CA MET A 260 8.85 -1.72 -5.63
C MET A 260 9.52 -0.98 -4.47
N ASP A 261 9.66 0.35 -4.59
CA ASP A 261 10.26 1.21 -3.57
C ASP A 261 9.42 1.22 -2.29
N SER A 262 8.08 1.26 -2.42
CA SER A 262 7.17 1.19 -1.28
C SER A 262 7.31 -0.13 -0.51
N TYR A 263 7.51 -1.25 -1.22
CA TYR A 263 7.74 -2.55 -0.58
C TYR A 263 9.10 -2.70 0.07
N LEU A 264 10.15 -2.20 -0.56
CA LEU A 264 11.47 -2.17 0.06
C LEU A 264 11.39 -1.39 1.39
N SER A 265 10.71 -0.25 1.39
CA SER A 265 10.45 0.51 2.62
C SER A 265 9.63 -0.27 3.65
N VAL A 266 8.61 -1.03 3.25
CA VAL A 266 7.85 -1.92 4.16
C VAL A 266 8.78 -2.91 4.85
N ILE A 267 9.68 -3.57 4.10
CA ILE A 267 10.59 -4.58 4.62
C ILE A 267 11.62 -3.94 5.56
N ASP A 268 12.19 -2.80 5.19
CA ASP A 268 13.16 -2.07 6.00
C ASP A 268 12.56 -1.62 7.34
N GLU A 269 11.38 -0.99 7.31
CA GLU A 269 10.67 -0.54 8.52
C GLU A 269 10.25 -1.73 9.39
N ALA A 270 9.81 -2.83 8.79
CA ALA A 270 9.45 -4.05 9.51
C ALA A 270 10.68 -4.71 10.16
N ALA A 271 11.80 -4.81 9.46
CA ALA A 271 13.06 -5.33 10.00
C ALA A 271 13.61 -4.44 11.13
N ALA A 272 13.36 -3.13 11.08
CA ALA A 272 13.66 -2.19 12.15
C ALA A 272 12.66 -2.23 13.33
N GLY A 273 11.58 -3.01 13.21
CA GLY A 273 10.50 -3.07 14.20
C GLY A 273 9.58 -1.83 14.24
N ASN A 274 9.68 -0.94 13.25
CA ASN A 274 8.86 0.27 13.14
C ASN A 274 7.63 0.03 12.25
N LEU A 275 6.67 -0.70 12.80
CA LEU A 275 5.49 -1.13 12.04
C LEU A 275 4.48 0.00 11.78
N SER A 276 4.62 1.13 12.48
CA SER A 276 3.87 2.36 12.21
C SER A 276 4.39 3.16 11.00
N GLY A 277 5.62 2.90 10.55
CA GLY A 277 6.23 3.55 9.39
C GLY A 277 5.88 2.92 8.05
N VAL A 278 5.20 1.75 8.07
CA VAL A 278 4.91 0.98 6.85
C VAL A 278 3.97 1.76 5.93
N PRO A 279 4.37 2.09 4.69
CA PRO A 279 3.52 2.80 3.77
C PRO A 279 2.30 1.96 3.37
N ALA A 280 1.10 2.48 3.68
CA ALA A 280 -0.18 1.81 3.37
C ALA A 280 -0.52 1.78 1.86
N ASP A 281 0.28 2.44 1.04
CA ASP A 281 -0.06 2.73 -0.35
C ASP A 281 0.46 1.70 -1.35
N ALA A 282 1.35 0.78 -0.94
CA ALA A 282 1.99 -0.17 -1.86
C ALA A 282 0.97 -0.95 -2.70
N GLN A 283 -0.08 -1.48 -2.07
CA GLN A 283 -1.10 -2.26 -2.78
C GLN A 283 -2.03 -1.39 -3.64
N ARG A 284 -2.30 -0.15 -3.25
CA ARG A 284 -2.99 0.81 -4.12
C ARG A 284 -2.19 1.09 -5.38
N ILE A 285 -0.87 1.24 -5.25
CA ILE A 285 0.03 1.38 -6.40
C ILE A 285 -0.03 0.11 -7.27
N ARG A 286 -0.07 -1.09 -6.67
CA ARG A 286 -0.18 -2.34 -7.43
C ARG A 286 -1.46 -2.44 -8.27
N VAL A 287 -2.59 -2.03 -7.70
CA VAL A 287 -3.86 -1.91 -8.43
C VAL A 287 -3.72 -0.97 -9.61
N THR A 288 -3.02 0.15 -9.42
CA THR A 288 -2.74 1.14 -10.48
C THR A 288 -1.83 0.57 -11.56
N VAL A 289 -0.81 -0.22 -11.19
CA VAL A 289 0.06 -0.96 -12.13
C VAL A 289 -0.77 -1.95 -12.96
N ALA A 290 -1.66 -2.72 -12.32
CA ALA A 290 -2.54 -3.67 -13.02
C ALA A 290 -3.49 -2.95 -14.00
N ALA A 291 -4.07 -1.81 -13.57
CA ALA A 291 -4.93 -0.99 -14.43
C ALA A 291 -4.15 -0.45 -15.64
N TRP A 292 -2.93 0.06 -15.45
CA TRP A 292 -2.10 0.56 -16.54
C TRP A 292 -1.64 -0.54 -17.51
N ALA A 293 -1.27 -1.72 -16.99
CA ALA A 293 -0.94 -2.87 -17.83
C ALA A 293 -2.12 -3.25 -18.73
N ALA A 294 -3.33 -3.33 -18.15
CA ALA A 294 -4.55 -3.59 -18.90
C ALA A 294 -4.91 -2.46 -19.89
N TRP A 295 -4.70 -1.19 -19.52
CA TRP A 295 -4.92 -0.05 -20.42
C TRP A 295 -4.02 -0.09 -21.65
N LEU A 296 -2.78 -0.54 -21.48
CA LEU A 296 -1.80 -0.73 -22.55
C LEU A 296 -1.94 -2.08 -23.28
N ASN A 297 -2.96 -2.89 -22.95
CA ASN A 297 -3.18 -4.24 -23.48
C ASN A 297 -1.98 -5.19 -23.27
N LEU A 298 -1.29 -5.05 -22.14
CA LEU A 298 -0.19 -5.93 -21.76
C LEU A 298 -0.73 -7.20 -21.09
N PRO A 299 -0.02 -8.33 -21.19
CA PRO A 299 -0.31 -9.53 -20.42
C PRO A 299 -0.39 -9.21 -18.92
N ALA A 300 -1.38 -9.79 -18.24
CA ALA A 300 -1.54 -9.74 -16.79
C ALA A 300 -0.44 -10.53 -16.08
#